data_AF-G0NTZ7-F1
#
_entry.id   AF-G0NTZ7-F1
#
_cell.length_a   1.000
_cell.length_b   1.000
_cell.length_c   1.000
_cell.angle_alpha   90.00
_cell.angle_beta   90.00
_cell.angle_gamma   90.00
#
_symmetry.space_group_name_H-M   'P 1'
#
loop_
_entity.id
_entity.type
_entity.pdbx_description
1 polymer ?
#
loop_
_entity_poly.entity_id
_entity_poly.type
_entity_poly.pdbx_seq_one_letter_code
_entity_poly.pdbx_strand_id
1 'polypeptide(L)' 'MMNFKMILFFVFIIGFVGACLDYCPDECAANGCSTWVCETEWDCFCDDCYWFNEQLALNEVARVKKDVLKAKLNTK' A
#
# COMPACT_ATOMS: atom_id res chain seq x y z
N MET A 1 -13.49 37.48 10.41
CA MET A 1 -12.13 36.90 10.53
C MET A 1 -12.26 35.39 10.47
N MET A 2 -12.07 34.79 9.29
CA MET A 2 -12.06 33.35 9.13
C MET A 2 -10.78 32.81 9.77
N ASN A 3 -10.92 31.92 10.76
CA ASN A 3 -9.84 31.45 11.60
C ASN A 3 -8.72 30.82 10.76
N PHE A 4 -7.55 31.47 10.69
CA PHE A 4 -6.35 30.97 10.01
C PHE A 4 -5.99 29.51 10.41
N LYS A 5 -6.34 29.10 11.63
CA LYS A 5 -6.22 27.73 12.14
C LYS A 5 -7.02 26.70 11.32
N MET A 6 -8.19 27.06 10.79
CA MET A 6 -9.00 26.17 9.95
C MET A 6 -8.30 25.85 8.63
N ILE A 7 -7.68 26.85 7.98
CA ILE A 7 -6.99 26.66 6.69
C ILE A 7 -5.81 25.69 6.86
N LEU A 8 -5.02 25.84 7.92
CA LEU A 8 -3.92 24.91 8.22
C LEU A 8 -4.41 23.48 8.47
N PHE A 9 -5.55 23.32 9.13
CA PHE A 9 -6.15 22.01 9.38
C PHE A 9 -6.58 21.32 8.07
N PHE A 10 -7.18 22.07 7.14
CA PHE A 10 -7.56 21.56 5.83
C PHE A 10 -6.34 21.16 4.98
N VAL A 11 -5.26 21.95 4.98
CA VAL A 11 -4.03 21.60 4.25
C VAL A 11 -3.38 20.34 4.82
N PHE A 12 -3.41 20.18 6.16
CA PHE A 12 -2.89 18.98 6.80
C PHE A 12 -3.66 17.74 6.36
N ILE A 13 -5.00 17.77 6.40
CA ILE A 13 -5.85 16.63 5.99
C ILE A 13 -5.65 16.26 4.51
N ILE A 14 -5.50 17.25 3.61
CA ILE A 14 -5.30 16.98 2.18
C ILE A 14 -3.93 16.35 1.94
N GLY A 15 -2.87 16.83 2.59
CA GLY A 15 -1.54 16.21 2.51
C GLY A 15 -1.49 14.81 3.12
N PHE A 16 -2.28 14.59 4.17
CA PHE A 16 -2.39 13.33 4.90
C PHE A 16 -3.03 12.22 4.05
N VAL A 17 -4.10 12.53 3.32
CA VAL A 17 -4.73 11.58 2.40
C VAL A 17 -3.87 11.35 1.16
N GLY A 18 -3.16 12.37 0.67
CA GLY A 18 -2.25 12.26 -0.47
C GLY A 18 -1.08 11.30 -0.21
N ALA A 19 -0.53 11.28 1.00
CA ALA A 19 0.62 10.45 1.34
C ALA A 19 0.36 8.94 1.15
N CYS A 20 -0.83 8.44 1.50
CA CYS A 20 -1.18 7.04 1.28
C CYS A 20 -1.37 6.73 -0.22
N LEU A 21 -1.99 7.67 -0.96
CA LEU A 21 -2.24 7.51 -2.40
C LEU A 21 -0.96 7.53 -3.25
N ASP A 22 0.11 8.17 -2.78
CA ASP A 22 1.41 8.17 -3.47
C ASP A 22 2.29 6.99 -3.03
N TYR A 23 2.27 6.62 -1.73
CA TYR A 23 3.14 5.57 -1.20
C TYR A 23 2.68 4.15 -1.59
N CYS A 24 1.37 3.89 -1.54
CA CYS A 24 0.79 2.59 -1.88
C CYS A 24 1.11 2.10 -3.30
N PRO A 25 0.83 2.86 -4.38
CA PRO A 25 1.08 2.41 -5.73
C PRO A 25 2.54 2.03 -5.97
N ASP A 26 3.47 2.87 -5.51
CA ASP A 26 4.90 2.70 -5.76
C ASP A 26 5.42 1.42 -5.07
N GLU A 27 5.07 1.21 -3.81
CA GLU A 27 5.50 0.04 -3.05
C GLU A 27 4.82 -1.26 -3.52
N CYS A 28 3.52 -1.22 -3.84
CA CYS A 28 2.82 -2.38 -4.39
C CYS A 28 3.39 -2.77 -5.77
N ALA A 29 3.65 -1.79 -6.64
CA ALA A 29 4.26 -2.01 -7.95
C ALA A 29 5.69 -2.56 -7.85
N ALA A 30 6.52 -2.03 -6.94
CA ALA A 30 7.86 -2.54 -6.68
C ALA A 30 7.86 -4.02 -6.23
N ASN A 31 6.80 -4.43 -5.52
CA ASN A 31 6.61 -5.81 -5.11
C ASN A 31 5.93 -6.69 -6.17
N GLY A 32 5.48 -6.12 -7.29
CA GLY A 32 4.91 -6.84 -8.43
C GLY A 32 3.40 -7.05 -8.34
N CYS A 33 2.70 -6.11 -7.73
CA CYS A 33 1.24 -6.05 -7.64
C CYS A 33 0.74 -4.87 -8.49
N SER A 34 -0.32 -5.08 -9.27
CA SER A 34 -0.87 -4.05 -10.18
C SER A 34 -1.90 -3.15 -9.51
N THR A 35 -2.57 -3.67 -8.48
CA THR A 35 -3.66 -2.96 -7.80
C THR A 35 -3.29 -2.72 -6.34
N TRP A 36 -3.86 -1.65 -5.81
CA TRP A 36 -3.66 -1.24 -4.43
C TRP A 36 -4.92 -0.56 -3.91
N VAL A 37 -5.13 -0.68 -2.61
CA VAL A 37 -6.25 -0.09 -1.88
C VAL A 37 -5.70 0.52 -0.61
N CYS A 38 -6.00 1.79 -0.39
CA CYS A 38 -5.75 2.44 0.88
C CYS A 38 -7.07 2.44 1.68
N GLU A 39 -7.18 1.58 2.70
CA GLU A 39 -8.37 1.56 3.56
C GLU A 39 -8.29 2.61 4.67
N THR A 40 -7.10 2.78 5.23
CA THR A 40 -6.79 3.82 6.21
C THR A 40 -5.42 4.43 5.88
N GLU A 41 -5.09 5.55 6.51
CA GLU A 41 -3.87 6.32 6.24
C GLU A 41 -2.57 5.51 6.28
N TRP A 42 -2.55 4.38 7.01
CA TRP A 42 -1.40 3.47 7.14
C TRP A 42 -1.69 2.05 6.64
N ASP A 43 -2.96 1.71 6.42
CA ASP A 43 -3.35 0.40 5.90
C ASP A 43 -3.42 0.43 4.38
N CYS A 44 -2.24 0.21 3.82
CA CYS A 44 -2.05 -0.06 2.42
C CYS A 44 -2.21 -1.56 2.14
N PHE A 45 -3.05 -1.90 1.19
CA PHE A 45 -3.20 -3.26 0.68
C PHE A 45 -2.81 -3.31 -0.79
N CYS A 46 -2.08 -4.34 -1.17
CA CYS A 46 -1.75 -4.66 -2.55
C CYS A 46 -2.56 -5.87 -3.00
N ASP A 47 -3.00 -5.86 -4.25
CA ASP A 47 -3.75 -6.95 -4.87
C ASP A 47 -3.26 -7.15 -6.32
N ASP A 48 -3.77 -8.18 -6.99
CA ASP A 48 -3.37 -8.55 -8.35
C ASP A 48 -1.84 -8.73 -8.50
N CYS A 49 -1.24 -9.44 -7.54
CA CYS A 49 0.18 -9.74 -7.57
C CYS A 49 0.46 -10.92 -8.52
N TYR A 50 1.41 -10.79 -9.45
CA TYR A 50 1.68 -11.86 -10.44
C TYR A 50 2.06 -13.23 -9.82
N TRP A 51 2.49 -13.21 -8.56
CA TRP A 51 2.95 -14.36 -7.81
C TRP A 51 1.93 -14.87 -6.77
N PHE A 52 0.87 -14.13 -6.48
CA PHE A 52 -0.12 -14.41 -5.43
C PHE A 52 -1.46 -13.71 -5.71
N ASN A 53 -2.56 -14.45 -5.64
CA ASN A 53 -3.88 -14.01 -6.13
C ASN A 53 -4.80 -13.40 -5.04
N GLU A 54 -4.31 -13.20 -3.82
CA GLU A 54 -5.13 -12.61 -2.74
C GLU A 54 -4.56 -11.25 -2.35
N GLN A 55 -5.46 -10.40 -1.84
CA GLN A 55 -5.12 -9.12 -1.26
C GLN A 55 -4.22 -9.29 -0.03
N LEU A 56 -3.14 -8.52 0.03
CA LEU A 56 -2.16 -8.56 1.11
C LEU A 56 -1.90 -7.15 1.63
N ALA A 57 -1.81 -7.01 2.96
CA ALA A 57 -1.31 -5.78 3.55
C ALA A 57 0.15 -5.57 3.15
N LEU A 58 0.53 -4.32 2.79
CA LEU A 58 1.83 -3.99 2.23
C LEU A 58 3.00 -4.45 3.13
N ASN A 59 2.80 -4.38 4.46
CA ASN A 59 3.77 -4.87 5.45
C ASN A 59 3.99 -6.39 5.40
N GLU A 60 3.05 -7.17 4.89
CA GLU A 60 3.13 -8.62 4.75
C GLU A 60 3.58 -9.07 3.35
N VAL A 61 3.40 -8.23 2.33
CA VAL A 61 3.71 -8.54 0.92
C VAL A 61 5.13 -9.07 0.74
N ALA A 62 6.14 -8.40 1.30
CA ALA A 62 7.54 -8.82 1.17
C ALA A 62 7.81 -10.20 1.80
N ARG A 63 7.17 -10.49 2.94
CA ARG A 63 7.29 -11.80 3.62
C ARG A 63 6.60 -12.89 2.80
N VAL A 64 5.34 -12.67 2.42
CA VAL A 64 4.55 -13.66 1.66
C VAL A 64 5.19 -13.94 0.30
N LYS A 65 5.70 -12.91 -0.39
CA LYS A 65 6.46 -13.07 -1.65
C LYS A 65 7.63 -14.02 -1.47
N LYS A 66 8.43 -13.82 -0.43
CA LYS A 66 9.58 -14.68 -0.12
C LYS A 66 9.14 -16.12 0.15
N ASP A 67 8.08 -16.32 0.93
CA ASP A 67 7.60 -17.64 1.32
C ASP A 67 7.00 -18.39 0.13
N VAL A 68 6.19 -17.72 -0.69
CA VAL A 68 5.59 -18.28 -1.92
C VAL A 68 6.68 -18.67 -2.92
N LEU A 69 7.66 -17.79 -3.16
CA LEU A 69 8.76 -18.09 -4.08
C LEU A 69 9.63 -19.25 -3.56
N LYS A 70 9.88 -19.30 -2.24
CA LYS A 70 10.61 -20.41 -1.62
C LYS A 70 9.86 -21.73 -1.74
N ALA A 71 8.54 -21.74 -1.53
CA ALA A 71 7.71 -22.92 -1.70
C ALA A 71 7.69 -23.42 -3.16
N LYS A 72 7.65 -22.49 -4.13
CA LYS A 72 7.76 -22.82 -5.57
C LYS A 72 9.13 -23.39 -5.97
N LEU A 73 10.20 -23.03 -5.26
CA LEU A 73 11.55 -23.57 -5.50
C LEU A 73 11.74 -24.98 -4.91
N ASN A 74 11.13 -25.27 -3.76
CA ASN A 74 11.25 -26.56 -3.07
C ASN A 74 10.34 -27.67 -3.64
N THR A 75 9.46 -27.34 -4.59
CA THR A 75 8.56 -28.29 -5.26
C THR A 75 9.13 -28.85 -6.57
N LYS A 76 10.42 -28.57 -6.86
CA LYS A 76 11.22 -29.23 -7.90
C LYS A 76 12.10 -30.32 -7.29
#